data_AF-A0A4P9YSM5-F1
#
_entry.id   AF-A0A4P9YSM5-F1
#
_cell.length_a   1.000
_cell.length_b   1.000
_cell.length_c   1.000
_cell.angle_alpha   90.00
_cell.angle_beta   90.00
_cell.angle_gamma   90.00
#
_symmetry.space_group_name_H-M   'P 1'
#
loop_
_entity.id
_entity.type
_entity.pdbx_description
1 polymer ?
#
loop_
_entity_poly.entity_id
_entity_poly.type
_entity_poly.pdbx_seq_one_letter_code
_entity_poly.pdbx_strand_id
1 'polypeptide(L)'
;MLECDQWRNASETEFDNAREGMEKLVMNRLFGEIFCSRTTDDAERDEIIHQKIQIFRWIEERHLDIPSSPHNASYFEFAQKELLKMNNYRAPRDKLICILNCCIVIFSKWHRMDAWLAG
;
A
#
# COMPACT_ATOMS: atom_id res chain seq x y z
N MET A 1 16.19 -21.08 -10.49
CA MET A 1 15.66 -20.17 -11.55
C MET A 1 16.78 -19.33 -12.19
N LEU A 2 17.77 -18.84 -11.42
CA LEU A 2 18.99 -18.19 -11.92
C LEU A 2 19.96 -19.15 -12.66
N GLU A 3 19.83 -20.46 -12.46
CA GLU A 3 20.71 -21.48 -13.07
C GLU A 3 20.32 -21.88 -14.50
N CYS A 4 19.36 -21.17 -15.10
CA CYS A 4 18.87 -21.46 -16.44
C CYS A 4 19.76 -20.78 -17.48
N ASP A 5 20.17 -21.51 -18.52
CA ASP A 5 21.14 -21.04 -19.53
C ASP A 5 20.73 -19.71 -20.19
N GLN A 6 19.42 -19.50 -20.35
CA GLN A 6 18.85 -18.29 -20.94
C GLN A 6 19.09 -17.02 -20.11
N TRP A 7 19.29 -17.15 -18.79
CA TRP A 7 19.49 -16.01 -17.87
C TRP A 7 20.93 -15.86 -17.39
N ARG A 8 21.85 -16.70 -17.87
CA ARG A 8 23.25 -16.77 -17.40
C ARG A 8 24.00 -15.44 -17.50
N ASN A 9 23.66 -14.61 -18.48
CA ASN A 9 24.31 -13.32 -18.74
C ASN A 9 23.43 -12.12 -18.36
N ALA A 10 22.25 -12.33 -17.80
CA ALA A 10 21.38 -11.24 -17.40
C ALA A 10 21.94 -10.58 -16.14
N SER A 11 21.89 -9.25 -16.09
CA SER A 11 22.16 -8.51 -14.86
C SER A 11 21.09 -8.77 -13.80
N GLU A 12 21.42 -8.52 -12.54
CA GLU A 12 20.47 -8.66 -11.43
C GLU A 12 19.24 -7.76 -11.64
N THR A 13 19.44 -6.52 -12.09
CA THR A 13 18.35 -5.59 -12.43
C THR A 13 17.44 -6.11 -13.54
N GLU A 14 18.01 -6.68 -14.61
CA GLU A 14 17.20 -7.27 -15.69
C GLU A 14 16.40 -8.47 -15.20
N PHE A 15 17.00 -9.29 -14.34
CA PHE A 15 16.33 -10.46 -13.77
C PHE A 15 15.19 -10.06 -12.83
N ASP A 16 15.40 -9.06 -11.98
CA ASP A 16 14.35 -8.53 -11.09
C ASP A 16 13.20 -7.93 -11.90
N ASN A 17 13.50 -7.12 -12.92
CA ASN A 17 12.47 -6.59 -13.83
C ASN A 17 11.67 -7.71 -14.52
N ALA A 18 12.33 -8.78 -14.94
CA ALA A 18 11.67 -9.93 -15.54
C ALA A 18 10.77 -10.67 -14.53
N ARG A 19 11.24 -10.84 -13.29
CA ARG A 19 10.47 -11.45 -12.19
C ARG A 19 9.22 -10.63 -11.87
N GLU A 20 9.35 -9.31 -11.81
CA GLU A 20 8.24 -8.39 -11.60
C GLU A 20 7.22 -8.44 -12.75
N GLY A 21 7.71 -8.45 -14.00
CA GLY A 21 6.88 -8.61 -15.18
C GLY A 21 6.10 -9.94 -15.16
N MET A 22 6.76 -11.01 -14.72
CA MET A 22 6.13 -12.33 -14.57
C MET A 22 5.05 -12.31 -13.49
N GLU A 23 5.33 -11.76 -12.31
CA GLU A 23 4.33 -11.60 -11.24
C GLU A 23 3.11 -10.83 -11.77
N LYS A 24 3.33 -9.69 -12.43
CA LYS A 24 2.27 -8.86 -12.98
C LYS A 24 1.43 -9.62 -14.00
N LEU A 25 2.06 -10.38 -14.90
CA LEU A 25 1.37 -11.19 -15.90
C LEU A 25 0.50 -12.28 -15.26
N VAL A 26 1.08 -13.06 -14.34
CA VAL A 26 0.38 -14.16 -13.67
C VAL A 26 -0.79 -13.63 -12.85
N MET A 27 -0.54 -12.60 -12.04
CA MET A 27 -1.55 -12.02 -11.16
C MET A 27 -2.68 -11.38 -11.96
N ASN A 28 -2.39 -10.69 -13.07
CA ASN A 28 -3.45 -10.13 -13.92
C ASN A 28 -4.40 -11.19 -14.49
N ARG A 29 -3.86 -12.38 -14.84
CA ARG A 29 -4.64 -13.50 -15.40
C ARG A 29 -5.44 -14.23 -14.32
N LEU A 30 -4.83 -14.48 -13.18
CA LEU A 30 -5.43 -15.30 -12.12
C LEU A 30 -6.25 -14.50 -11.10
N PHE A 31 -6.20 -13.16 -11.14
CA PHE A 31 -6.80 -12.29 -10.12
C PHE A 31 -8.21 -12.69 -9.71
N GLY A 32 -9.10 -12.97 -10.68
CA GLY A 32 -10.50 -13.31 -10.40
C GLY A 32 -10.69 -14.63 -9.64
N GLU A 33 -9.72 -15.54 -9.69
CA GLU A 33 -9.78 -16.84 -9.02
C GLU A 33 -9.11 -16.81 -7.64
N ILE A 34 -8.04 -16.01 -7.49
CA ILE A 34 -7.19 -16.03 -6.30
C ILE A 34 -7.42 -14.86 -5.35
N PHE A 35 -7.90 -13.71 -5.84
CA PHE A 35 -8.16 -12.56 -4.97
C PHE A 35 -9.55 -12.69 -4.37
N CYS A 36 -9.64 -12.75 -3.03
CA CYS A 36 -10.90 -12.91 -2.32
C CYS A 36 -11.69 -14.12 -2.86
N SER A 37 -10.99 -15.26 -2.94
CA SER A 37 -11.54 -16.48 -3.50
C SER A 37 -12.71 -16.99 -2.68
N ARG A 38 -13.69 -17.64 -3.31
CA ARG A 38 -14.89 -18.17 -2.61
C ARG A 38 -14.58 -19.27 -1.61
N THR A 39 -13.37 -19.83 -1.66
CA THR A 39 -12.90 -20.88 -0.75
C THR A 39 -12.21 -20.32 0.50
N THR A 40 -12.02 -19.00 0.61
CA THR A 40 -11.41 -18.33 1.77
C THR A 40 -12.46 -17.51 2.53
N ASP A 41 -12.11 -17.05 3.73
CA ASP A 41 -12.94 -16.15 4.56
C ASP A 41 -12.62 -14.67 4.32
N ASP A 42 -11.85 -14.33 3.27
CA ASP A 42 -11.35 -12.98 3.01
C ASP A 42 -12.48 -11.94 2.95
N ALA A 43 -13.58 -12.24 2.25
CA ALA A 43 -14.73 -11.34 2.11
C ALA A 43 -15.40 -11.02 3.47
N GLU A 44 -15.51 -12.03 4.35
CA GLU A 44 -16.08 -11.84 5.68
C GLU A 44 -15.14 -11.00 6.56
N ARG A 45 -13.84 -11.27 6.49
CA ARG A 45 -12.83 -10.50 7.21
C ARG A 45 -12.79 -9.04 6.76
N ASP A 46 -12.91 -8.78 5.47
CA ASP A 46 -12.98 -7.43 4.89
C ASP A 46 -14.21 -6.66 5.41
N GLU A 47 -15.38 -7.32 5.46
CA GLU A 47 -16.61 -6.71 5.98
C GLU A 47 -16.49 -6.39 7.48
N ILE A 48 -15.92 -7.31 8.27
CA ILE A 48 -15.67 -7.07 9.71
C ILE A 48 -14.73 -5.86 9.91
N ILE A 49 -13.68 -5.75 9.10
CA ILE A 49 -12.76 -4.61 9.16
C ILE A 49 -13.48 -3.32 8.76
N HIS A 50 -14.27 -3.35 7.69
CA HIS A 50 -15.04 -2.20 7.24
C HIS A 50 -15.98 -1.68 8.34
N GLN A 51 -16.72 -2.57 8.99
CA GLN A 51 -17.61 -2.22 10.10
C GLN A 51 -16.84 -1.63 11.29
N LYS A 52 -15.69 -2.21 11.66
CA LYS A 52 -14.84 -1.67 12.72
C LYS A 52 -14.39 -0.24 12.39
N ILE A 53 -13.97 0.02 11.15
CA ILE A 53 -13.58 1.38 10.71
C ILE A 53 -14.76 2.35 10.89
N GLN A 54 -15.99 1.95 10.56
CA GLN A 54 -17.17 2.81 10.74
C GLN A 54 -17.48 3.09 12.22
N ILE A 55 -17.32 2.09 13.09
CA ILE A 55 -17.52 2.25 14.55
C ILE A 55 -16.55 3.29 15.12
N PHE A 56 -15.32 3.35 14.61
CA PHE A 56 -14.28 4.29 15.06
C PHE A 56 -14.28 5.63 14.31
N ARG A 57 -15.34 5.96 13.55
CA ARG A 57 -15.41 7.23 12.79
C ARG A 57 -15.38 8.49 13.66
N TRP A 58 -15.63 8.37 14.96
CA TRP A 58 -15.54 9.47 15.93
C TRP A 58 -14.10 9.79 16.36
N ILE A 59 -13.11 8.97 15.98
CA ILE A 59 -11.71 9.23 16.33
C ILE A 59 -11.22 10.52 15.65
N GLU A 60 -10.53 11.34 16.43
CA GLU A 60 -9.91 12.58 15.99
C GLU A 60 -8.41 12.54 16.32
N GLU A 61 -7.64 13.41 15.67
CA GLU A 61 -6.17 13.49 15.79
C GLU A 61 -5.68 13.51 17.24
N ARG A 62 -6.36 14.27 18.12
CA ARG A 62 -6.04 14.39 19.54
C ARG A 62 -6.17 13.08 20.33
N HIS A 63 -6.97 12.12 19.87
CA HIS A 63 -7.12 10.81 20.54
C HIS A 63 -5.94 9.89 20.26
N LEU A 64 -5.08 10.27 19.31
CA LEU A 64 -3.91 9.51 18.85
C LEU A 64 -2.60 10.27 19.10
N ASP A 65 -2.62 11.27 19.99
CA ASP A 65 -1.48 12.12 20.33
C ASP A 65 -0.86 12.85 19.12
N ILE A 66 -1.68 13.15 18.10
CA ILE A 66 -1.25 13.90 16.92
C ILE A 66 -1.49 15.40 17.16
N PRO A 67 -0.44 16.25 17.08
CA PRO A 67 -0.60 17.70 17.24
C PRO A 67 -1.54 18.31 16.20
N SER A 68 -2.45 19.18 16.63
CA SER A 68 -3.37 19.86 15.72
C SER A 68 -2.63 20.82 14.79
N SER A 69 -2.89 20.70 13.49
CA SER A 69 -2.37 21.61 12.47
C SER A 69 -3.44 21.88 11.41
N PRO A 70 -3.55 23.13 10.89
CA PRO A 70 -4.48 23.47 9.81
C PRO A 70 -4.28 22.65 8.53
N HIS A 71 -3.10 22.01 8.38
CA HIS A 71 -2.74 21.23 7.20
C HIS A 71 -2.94 19.72 7.37
N ASN A 72 -3.34 19.24 8.55
CA ASN A 72 -3.47 17.80 8.80
C ASN A 72 -4.56 17.16 7.92
N ALA A 73 -5.72 17.81 7.79
CA ALA A 73 -6.83 17.30 6.98
C ALA A 73 -6.43 17.07 5.49
N SER A 74 -5.85 18.09 4.84
CA SER A 74 -5.44 17.98 3.42
C SER A 74 -4.31 16.97 3.22
N TYR A 75 -3.48 16.80 4.24
CA TYR A 75 -2.40 15.85 4.23
C TYR A 75 -2.87 14.40 4.38
N PHE A 76 -3.77 14.13 5.34
CA PHE A 76 -4.39 12.82 5.49
C PHE A 76 -5.21 12.48 4.25
N GLU A 77 -5.87 13.44 3.63
CA GLU A 77 -6.55 13.26 2.35
C GLU A 77 -5.56 12.81 1.25
N PHE A 78 -4.36 13.40 1.20
CA PHE A 78 -3.33 12.98 0.24
C PHE A 78 -2.81 11.57 0.51
N ALA A 79 -2.54 11.22 1.78
CA ALA A 79 -2.13 9.86 2.16
C ALA A 79 -3.23 8.83 1.82
N GLN A 80 -4.49 9.14 2.13
CA GLN A 80 -5.64 8.30 1.78
C GLN A 80 -5.76 8.10 0.27
N LYS A 81 -5.55 9.14 -0.54
CA LYS A 81 -5.55 9.04 -2.01
C LYS A 81 -4.47 8.09 -2.51
N GLU A 82 -3.25 8.14 -1.97
CA GLU A 82 -2.20 7.18 -2.34
C GLU A 82 -2.58 5.74 -1.97
N LEU A 83 -3.14 5.53 -0.76
CA LEU A 83 -3.55 4.20 -0.31
C LEU A 83 -4.70 3.63 -1.17
N LEU A 84 -5.70 4.45 -1.50
CA LEU A 84 -6.88 4.03 -2.28
C LEU A 84 -6.53 3.58 -3.70
N LYS A 85 -5.42 4.07 -4.28
CA LYS A 85 -4.94 3.60 -5.59
C LYS A 85 -4.66 2.10 -5.60
N MET A 86 -4.40 1.48 -4.45
CA MET A 86 -4.16 0.03 -4.31
C MET A 86 -5.28 -0.81 -4.94
N ASN A 87 -6.53 -0.32 -4.92
CA ASN A 87 -7.69 -1.02 -5.49
C ASN A 87 -7.65 -1.07 -7.03
N ASN A 88 -6.89 -0.19 -7.68
CA ASN A 88 -6.78 -0.13 -9.13
C ASN A 88 -5.71 -1.08 -9.70
N TYR A 89 -4.92 -1.72 -8.84
CA TYR A 89 -3.84 -2.62 -9.23
C TYR A 89 -4.16 -4.06 -8.85
N ARG A 90 -3.68 -5.01 -9.67
CA ARG A 90 -3.82 -6.45 -9.42
C ARG A 90 -2.51 -7.08 -8.95
N ALA A 91 -1.38 -6.60 -9.45
CA ALA A 91 -0.06 -7.10 -9.07
C ALA A 91 0.27 -6.72 -7.61
N PRO A 92 0.73 -7.68 -6.78
CA PRO A 92 1.15 -7.44 -5.40
C PRO A 92 2.17 -6.32 -5.28
N ARG A 93 3.18 -6.27 -6.15
CA ARG A 93 4.17 -5.19 -6.13
C ARG A 93 3.56 -3.81 -6.35
N ASP A 94 2.68 -3.65 -7.33
CA ASP A 94 2.01 -2.38 -7.60
C ASP A 94 1.15 -1.93 -6.39
N LYS A 95 0.50 -2.90 -5.70
CA LYS A 95 -0.22 -2.65 -4.45
C LYS A 95 0.70 -2.19 -3.33
N LEU A 96 1.87 -2.81 -3.17
CA LEU A 96 2.87 -2.40 -2.18
C LEU A 96 3.40 -0.98 -2.45
N ILE A 97 3.58 -0.58 -3.71
CA ILE A 97 3.99 0.79 -4.05
C ILE A 97 2.94 1.82 -3.55
N CYS A 98 1.64 1.51 -3.63
CA CYS A 98 0.60 2.40 -3.10
C CYS A 98 0.71 2.57 -1.58
N ILE A 99 1.01 1.48 -0.86
CA ILE A 99 1.24 1.50 0.59
C ILE A 99 2.50 2.33 0.89
N LEU A 100 3.61 2.08 0.18
CA LEU A 100 4.86 2.83 0.36
C LEU A 100 4.68 4.32 0.09
N ASN A 101 3.95 4.70 -0.97
CA ASN A 101 3.66 6.10 -1.27
C ASN A 101 2.82 6.74 -0.16
N CYS A 102 1.81 6.06 0.36
CA CYS A 102 1.04 6.52 1.52
C CYS A 102 1.97 6.73 2.74
N CYS A 103 2.85 5.77 3.04
CA CYS A 103 3.83 5.90 4.12
C CYS A 103 4.80 7.07 3.89
N ILE A 104 5.34 7.24 2.68
CA ILE A 104 6.22 8.36 2.34
C ILE A 104 5.51 9.68 2.60
N VAL A 105 4.24 9.79 2.20
CA VAL A 105 3.43 10.95 2.54
C VAL A 105 3.43 11.13 4.05
N ILE A 106 2.97 10.14 4.83
CA ILE A 106 2.86 10.12 6.32
C ILE A 106 4.17 10.48 7.04
N PHE A 107 5.31 9.96 6.61
CA PHE A 107 6.60 10.24 7.25
C PHE A 107 7.23 11.54 6.79
N SER A 108 6.98 11.97 5.54
CA SER A 108 7.51 13.24 5.03
C SER A 108 6.95 14.47 5.75
N LYS A 109 5.79 14.40 6.41
CA LYS A 109 5.39 15.49 7.34
C LYS A 109 5.92 15.29 8.73
N TRP A 110 6.00 14.07 9.24
CA TRP A 110 6.53 13.82 10.58
C TRP A 110 7.94 14.42 10.75
N HIS A 111 8.86 14.16 9.83
CA HIS A 111 10.19 14.78 9.86
C HIS A 111 10.19 16.31 9.69
N ARG A 112 9.18 16.89 9.04
CA ARG A 112 9.01 18.35 8.98
C ARG A 112 8.40 18.93 10.26
N MET A 113 7.56 18.18 10.96
CA MET A 113 7.01 18.58 12.27
C MET A 113 8.07 18.53 13.37
N ASP A 114 8.92 17.49 13.40
CA ASP A 114 10.05 17.42 14.33
C ASP A 114 11.01 18.61 14.14
N ALA A 115 11.27 18.99 12.89
CA ALA A 115 12.09 20.17 12.57
C ALA A 115 11.43 21.50 12.97
N TRP A 116 10.10 21.57 13.01
CA TRP A 116 9.34 22.75 13.47
C TRP A 116 9.24 22.86 15.00
N LEU A 117 9.31 21.73 15.73
CA LEU A 117 9.29 21.69 17.20
C LEU A 117 10.69 21.86 17.82
N ALA A 118 11.75 21.66 17.03
CA ALA A 118 13.15 21.80 17.44
C ALA A 118 13.73 23.22 17.24
N GLY A 119 12.94 24.17 16.74
CA GLY A 119 13.29 25.58 16.57
C GLY A 119 12.35 26.49 17.35
#